data_AF-J4I9L6-F1
#
_entry.id   AF-J4I9L6-F1
#
_cell.length_a   1.000
_cell.length_b   1.000
_cell.length_c   1.000
_cell.angle_alpha   90.00
_cell.angle_beta   90.00
_cell.angle_gamma   90.00
#
_symmetry.space_group_name_H-M   'P 1'
#
loop_
_entity.id
_entity.type
_entity.pdbx_description
1 polymer ?
#
loop_
_entity_poly.entity_id
_entity_poly.type
_entity_poly.pdbx_seq_one_letter_code
_entity_poly.pdbx_strand_id
1 'polypeptide(L)'
;MPASRRGSGSVTLPTGQTLAFHTRSSDADESLPHATKKTMADHLRKYESLFTLTPQRMRMIVEAFKDTLETGLAKYGEVVPMIPTYVFGWPSGKETGNFLAIDLGGTNLRVCLVTLEGEGKFEITQSKYRLSEEQKQEDGQRLFDFCAECLKAFVDTNIASGVITKDTVLPLGFTFSYPCSQDRIDHGELIRWTKGFGAPNTEGHDVVAMFRKSLSKHNVPAEIVALTCDTTGTLIASHYVNPKTRIACIFGTGCNAAYMERVGDIPKIANLNIDADAEIAINCEWGAFDSFVHENLPRTKYDAIIDEQSNKPGEQAFEVITTLGDDLSKPDRLDARLIVPDLQKLISGRYLGEILRLIICELIDDGVLFLGQNTYKLEIPYSFDTAFLSLMER
;
A
#
# COMPACT_ATOMS: atom_id res chain seq x y z
N MET A 1 43.24 -8.18 48.16
CA MET A 1 42.06 -8.88 47.61
C MET A 1 40.82 -8.48 48.39
N PRO A 2 39.89 -7.71 47.80
CA PRO A 2 38.49 -7.87 48.11
C PRO A 2 37.77 -8.42 46.87
N ALA A 3 37.04 -9.52 47.07
CA ALA A 3 36.30 -10.22 46.04
C ALA A 3 35.13 -9.37 45.52
N SER A 4 35.11 -9.10 44.21
CA SER A 4 33.91 -8.67 43.50
C SER A 4 32.87 -9.81 43.54
N ARG A 5 31.78 -9.65 44.29
CA ARG A 5 30.66 -10.60 44.24
C ARG A 5 29.72 -10.18 43.11
N ARG A 6 29.72 -10.96 42.02
CA ARG A 6 28.62 -11.00 41.04
C ARG A 6 27.45 -11.75 41.67
N GLY A 7 26.23 -11.29 41.45
CA GLY A 7 25.03 -12.03 41.83
C GLY A 7 23.82 -11.57 41.04
N SER A 8 23.39 -12.38 40.08
CA SER A 8 22.00 -12.41 39.63
C SER A 8 21.17 -13.14 40.68
N GLY A 9 20.14 -12.49 41.20
CA GLY A 9 19.27 -13.04 42.23
C GLY A 9 17.81 -12.87 41.86
N SER A 10 16.96 -13.69 42.46
CA SER A 10 15.51 -13.57 42.34
C SER A 10 14.91 -13.36 43.72
N VAL A 11 14.07 -12.34 43.87
CA VAL A 11 13.28 -12.10 45.08
C VAL A 11 11.81 -12.37 44.76
N THR A 12 11.18 -13.23 45.55
CA THR A 12 9.74 -13.44 45.48
C THR A 12 9.05 -12.45 46.41
N LEU A 13 8.18 -11.62 45.84
CA LEU A 13 7.40 -10.65 46.59
C LEU A 13 6.29 -11.34 47.41
N PRO A 14 5.76 -10.70 48.46
CA PRO A 14 4.63 -11.23 49.23
C PRO A 14 3.37 -11.54 48.41
N THR A 15 3.26 -10.98 47.20
CA THR A 15 2.20 -11.22 46.22
C THR A 15 2.40 -12.50 45.40
N GLY A 16 3.49 -13.23 45.60
CA GLY A 16 3.82 -14.47 44.89
C GLY A 16 4.56 -14.30 43.55
N GLN A 17 4.78 -13.07 43.10
CA GLN A 17 5.57 -12.79 41.89
C GLN A 17 7.08 -12.80 42.18
N THR A 18 7.84 -13.51 41.34
CA THR A 18 9.31 -13.56 41.43
C THR A 18 9.94 -12.52 40.50
N LEU A 19 10.64 -11.55 41.10
CA LEU A 19 11.40 -10.52 40.42
C LEU A 19 12.87 -10.91 40.36
N ALA A 20 13.39 -11.09 39.15
CA ALA A 20 14.82 -11.21 38.92
C ALA A 20 15.44 -9.81 38.88
N PHE A 21 16.56 -9.62 39.58
CA PHE A 21 17.33 -8.39 39.51
C PHE A 21 18.80 -8.66 39.21
N HIS A 22 19.39 -7.71 38.48
CA HIS A 22 20.80 -7.68 38.13
C HIS A 22 21.37 -6.36 38.62
N THR A 23 22.29 -6.40 39.57
CA THR A 23 23.04 -5.21 39.99
C THR A 23 24.29 -5.07 39.14
N ARG A 24 24.55 -3.84 38.69
CA ARG A 24 25.78 -3.47 37.99
C ARG A 24 26.47 -2.37 38.78
N SER A 25 27.62 -2.69 39.35
CA SER A 25 28.50 -1.74 40.03
C SER A 25 29.82 -1.64 39.27
N SER A 26 29.96 -0.60 38.46
CA SER A 26 31.25 -0.01 38.05
C SER A 26 31.00 1.25 37.23
N ASP A 27 31.09 2.41 37.88
CA ASP A 27 31.32 3.72 37.25
C ASP A 27 32.82 3.91 36.92
N ALA A 28 33.50 2.86 36.47
CA ALA A 28 34.89 2.90 36.06
C ALA A 28 34.96 2.63 34.55
N ASP A 29 35.28 3.68 33.82
CA ASP A 29 35.55 3.73 32.39
C ASP A 29 36.73 2.81 32.04
N GLU A 30 36.45 1.59 31.56
CA GLU A 30 37.34 0.81 30.68
C GLU A 30 36.63 -0.42 30.08
N SER A 31 36.38 -0.36 28.76
CA SER A 31 36.37 -1.50 27.82
C SER A 31 35.26 -2.56 27.86
N LEU A 32 33.99 -2.15 27.82
CA LEU A 32 33.04 -2.97 27.03
C LEU A 32 33.20 -2.58 25.55
N PRO A 33 33.23 -3.53 24.60
CA PRO A 33 33.43 -3.23 23.18
C PRO A 33 32.18 -2.57 22.59
N HIS A 34 31.96 -1.29 22.89
CA HIS A 34 30.89 -0.49 22.34
C HIS A 34 31.45 0.40 21.22
N ALA A 35 30.65 0.63 20.19
CA ALA A 35 31.05 1.52 19.10
C ALA A 35 31.46 2.89 19.63
N THR A 36 32.62 3.37 19.21
CA THR A 36 33.06 4.73 19.56
C THR A 36 32.16 5.76 18.88
N LYS A 37 32.11 6.99 19.42
CA LYS A 37 31.41 8.11 18.75
C LYS A 37 31.88 8.32 17.30
N LYS A 38 33.17 8.09 17.04
CA LYS A 38 33.75 8.17 15.69
C LYS A 38 33.20 7.06 14.79
N THR A 39 33.20 5.81 15.27
CA THR A 39 32.63 4.65 14.56
C THR A 39 31.17 4.90 14.19
N MET A 40 30.36 5.36 15.14
CA MET A 40 28.95 5.70 14.90
C MET A 40 28.78 6.82 13.86
N ALA A 41 29.62 7.87 13.92
CA ALA A 41 29.59 8.95 12.94
C ALA A 41 30.00 8.49 11.53
N ASP A 42 30.95 7.56 11.42
CA ASP A 42 31.38 7.01 10.14
C ASP A 42 30.28 6.12 9.52
N HIS A 43 29.58 5.29 10.32
CA HIS A 43 28.40 4.55 9.87
C HIS A 43 27.24 5.47 9.48
N LEU A 44 27.00 6.54 10.24
CA LEU A 44 25.98 7.52 9.91
C LEU A 44 26.25 8.14 8.53
N ARG A 45 27.47 8.64 8.28
CA ARG A 45 27.84 9.19 6.96
C ARG A 45 27.71 8.16 5.83
N LYS A 46 28.05 6.89 6.09
CA LYS A 46 27.86 5.79 5.13
C LYS A 46 26.38 5.65 4.76
N TYR A 47 25.48 5.61 5.75
CA TYR A 47 24.04 5.44 5.50
C TYR A 47 23.39 6.69 4.92
N GLU A 48 23.78 7.90 5.36
CA GLU A 48 23.37 9.16 4.72
C GLU A 48 23.73 9.14 3.24
N SER A 49 24.98 8.84 2.89
CA SER A 49 25.39 8.75 1.49
C SER A 49 24.66 7.66 0.69
N LEU A 50 24.24 6.58 1.35
CA LEU A 50 23.59 5.44 0.69
C LEU A 50 22.12 5.72 0.39
N PHE A 51 21.42 6.40 1.29
CA PHE A 51 19.97 6.63 1.21
C PHE A 51 19.59 8.04 0.71
N THR A 52 20.52 9.00 0.71
CA THR A 52 20.26 10.36 0.22
C THR A 52 20.17 10.41 -1.30
N LEU A 53 19.06 10.95 -1.81
CA LEU A 53 18.88 11.26 -3.22
C LEU A 53 19.26 12.71 -3.54
N THR A 54 20.18 12.90 -4.50
CA THR A 54 20.48 14.24 -5.01
C THR A 54 19.36 14.77 -5.91
N PRO A 55 19.15 16.10 -5.99
CA PRO A 55 18.17 16.68 -6.91
C PRO A 55 18.40 16.31 -8.38
N GLN A 56 19.65 16.08 -8.79
CA GLN A 56 19.96 15.62 -10.15
C GLN A 56 19.50 14.19 -10.36
N ARG A 57 19.75 13.28 -9.41
CA ARG A 57 19.30 11.89 -9.50
C ARG A 57 17.77 11.81 -9.52
N MET A 58 17.09 12.62 -8.72
CA MET A 58 15.63 12.71 -8.73
C MET A 58 15.08 13.12 -10.10
N ARG A 59 15.68 14.11 -10.77
CA ARG A 59 15.28 14.50 -12.14
C ARG A 59 15.46 13.37 -13.15
N MET A 60 16.56 12.61 -13.04
CA MET A 60 16.77 11.45 -13.92
C MET A 60 15.72 10.37 -13.71
N ILE A 61 15.38 10.09 -12.44
CA ILE A 61 14.31 9.13 -12.09
C ILE A 61 12.97 9.60 -12.66
N VAL A 62 12.63 10.89 -12.49
CA VAL A 62 11.38 11.46 -13.01
C VAL A 62 11.29 11.34 -14.53
N GLU A 63 12.38 11.58 -15.26
CA GLU A 63 12.34 11.45 -16.72
C GLU A 63 12.15 10.00 -17.16
N ALA A 64 12.90 9.07 -16.58
CA ALA A 64 12.70 7.64 -16.84
C ALA A 64 11.30 7.16 -16.44
N PHE A 65 10.74 7.71 -15.36
CA PHE A 65 9.38 7.43 -14.92
C PHE A 65 8.37 7.87 -15.98
N LYS A 66 8.47 9.11 -16.46
CA LYS A 66 7.63 9.64 -17.54
C LYS A 66 7.68 8.77 -18.79
N ASP A 67 8.88 8.43 -19.27
CA ASP A 67 9.07 7.58 -20.45
C ASP A 67 8.39 6.21 -20.26
N THR A 68 8.45 5.66 -19.04
CA THR A 68 7.81 4.39 -18.70
C THR A 68 6.28 4.50 -18.71
N LEU A 69 5.71 5.59 -18.20
CA LEU A 69 4.26 5.83 -18.25
C LEU A 69 3.78 6.00 -19.70
N GLU A 70 4.49 6.79 -20.51
CA GLU A 70 4.17 6.99 -21.92
C GLU A 70 4.20 5.67 -22.71
N THR A 71 5.21 4.85 -22.45
CA THR A 71 5.33 3.50 -23.04
C THR A 71 4.14 2.62 -22.63
N GLY A 72 3.77 2.64 -21.35
CA GLY A 72 2.60 1.94 -20.82
C GLY A 72 1.28 2.40 -21.44
N LEU A 73 1.12 3.68 -21.77
CA LEU A 73 -0.06 4.18 -22.49
C LEU A 73 -0.07 3.76 -23.97
N ALA A 74 1.11 3.64 -24.58
CA ALA A 74 1.24 3.29 -25.98
C ALA A 74 0.98 1.80 -26.27
N LYS A 75 1.30 0.89 -25.34
CA LYS A 75 1.26 -0.57 -25.58
C LYS A 75 0.78 -1.37 -24.37
N TYR A 76 0.15 -2.51 -24.64
CA TYR A 76 -0.13 -3.53 -23.62
C TYR A 76 1.10 -4.39 -23.32
N GLY A 77 1.17 -4.93 -22.10
CA GLY A 77 2.23 -5.85 -21.69
C GLY A 77 3.52 -5.19 -21.21
N GLU A 78 3.52 -3.87 -21.08
CA GLU A 78 4.64 -3.10 -20.53
C GLU A 78 4.73 -3.23 -19.00
N VAL A 79 5.91 -2.93 -18.45
CA VAL A 79 6.21 -3.10 -17.01
C VAL A 79 5.26 -2.29 -16.14
N VAL A 80 5.00 -1.03 -16.50
CA VAL A 80 3.96 -0.20 -15.90
C VAL A 80 2.73 -0.24 -16.81
N PRO A 81 1.63 -0.92 -16.40
CA PRO A 81 0.52 -1.22 -17.30
C PRO A 81 -0.32 -0.03 -17.77
N MET A 82 -0.42 1.05 -16.98
CA MET A 82 -1.25 2.24 -17.28
C MET A 82 -2.69 1.89 -17.69
N ILE A 83 -3.41 1.18 -16.83
CA ILE A 83 -4.69 0.53 -17.12
C ILE A 83 -5.82 1.55 -17.32
N PRO A 84 -6.49 1.59 -18.49
CA PRO A 84 -7.71 2.37 -18.69
C PRO A 84 -8.87 1.80 -17.87
N THR A 85 -9.48 2.63 -17.04
CA THR A 85 -10.47 2.18 -16.03
C THR A 85 -11.93 2.26 -16.51
N TYR A 86 -12.16 2.84 -17.69
CA TYR A 86 -13.49 3.16 -18.24
C TYR A 86 -14.31 4.14 -17.40
N VAL A 87 -13.68 4.85 -16.47
CA VAL A 87 -14.28 6.01 -15.79
C VAL A 87 -13.98 7.24 -16.64
N PHE A 88 -15.01 7.78 -17.28
CA PHE A 88 -14.88 8.93 -18.18
C PHE A 88 -15.21 10.25 -17.48
N GLY A 89 -14.33 11.24 -17.65
CA GLY A 89 -14.51 12.59 -17.14
C GLY A 89 -14.55 12.69 -15.61
N TRP A 90 -14.74 13.93 -15.14
CA TRP A 90 -14.75 14.25 -13.72
C TRP A 90 -16.18 14.29 -13.15
N PRO A 91 -16.37 13.92 -11.87
CA PRO A 91 -17.64 14.15 -11.20
C PRO A 91 -17.93 15.66 -11.13
N SER A 92 -19.17 16.02 -11.38
CA SER A 92 -19.63 17.40 -11.38
C SER A 92 -19.79 18.00 -9.98
N GLY A 93 -19.82 17.15 -8.96
CA GLY A 93 -20.17 17.51 -7.60
C GLY A 93 -21.68 17.61 -7.38
N LYS A 94 -22.51 17.46 -8.42
CA LYS A 94 -23.99 17.56 -8.34
C LYS A 94 -24.68 16.20 -8.23
N GLU A 95 -23.91 15.12 -8.22
CA GLU A 95 -24.41 13.76 -8.12
C GLU A 95 -25.19 13.59 -6.80
N THR A 96 -26.34 12.93 -6.87
CA THR A 96 -27.19 12.66 -5.72
C THR A 96 -27.68 11.21 -5.74
N GLY A 97 -27.94 10.64 -4.57
CA GLY A 97 -28.59 9.34 -4.45
C GLY A 97 -27.80 8.36 -3.59
N ASN A 98 -28.37 7.16 -3.44
CA ASN A 98 -27.83 6.10 -2.59
C ASN A 98 -27.09 5.07 -3.44
N PHE A 99 -25.83 4.81 -3.07
CA PHE A 99 -24.95 3.88 -3.76
C PHE A 99 -24.34 2.92 -2.75
N LEU A 100 -24.21 1.66 -3.12
CA LEU A 100 -23.42 0.70 -2.37
C LEU A 100 -21.98 0.72 -2.89
N ALA A 101 -21.03 0.57 -1.99
CA ALA A 101 -19.65 0.28 -2.34
C ALA A 101 -19.16 -0.92 -1.53
N ILE A 102 -18.43 -1.81 -2.17
CA ILE A 102 -17.76 -2.93 -1.50
C ILE A 102 -16.29 -2.93 -1.85
N ASP A 103 -15.44 -2.93 -0.82
CA ASP A 103 -13.99 -2.86 -0.91
C ASP A 103 -13.40 -4.15 -0.34
N LEU A 104 -12.90 -5.01 -1.24
CA LEU A 104 -12.21 -6.24 -0.88
C LEU A 104 -10.73 -5.94 -0.65
N GLY A 105 -10.40 -5.47 0.55
CA GLY A 105 -9.04 -5.20 0.97
C GLY A 105 -8.26 -6.44 1.40
N GLY A 106 -6.96 -6.24 1.66
CA GLY A 106 -6.04 -7.32 2.07
C GLY A 106 -6.35 -7.98 3.43
N THR A 107 -7.04 -7.26 4.32
CA THR A 107 -7.31 -7.70 5.72
C THR A 107 -8.78 -7.70 6.06
N ASN A 108 -9.54 -6.75 5.50
CA ASN A 108 -10.95 -6.57 5.80
C ASN A 108 -11.70 -6.35 4.49
N LEU A 109 -12.87 -6.95 4.41
CA LEU A 109 -13.94 -6.54 3.51
C LEU A 109 -14.63 -5.33 4.13
N ARG A 110 -14.88 -4.28 3.36
CA ARG A 110 -15.70 -3.14 3.79
C ARG A 110 -16.92 -3.05 2.91
N VAL A 111 -18.07 -2.86 3.53
CA VAL A 111 -19.33 -2.59 2.85
C VAL A 111 -19.79 -1.21 3.28
N CYS A 112 -20.11 -0.36 2.32
CA CYS A 112 -20.51 1.02 2.53
C CYS A 112 -21.84 1.30 1.84
N LEU A 113 -22.73 2.04 2.51
CA LEU A 113 -23.80 2.80 1.90
C LEU A 113 -23.35 4.26 1.85
N VAL A 114 -23.27 4.81 0.64
CA VAL A 114 -22.89 6.19 0.37
C VAL A 114 -24.12 6.94 -0.12
N THR A 115 -24.50 7.98 0.59
CA THR A 115 -25.57 8.89 0.19
C THR A 115 -24.94 10.17 -0.32
N LEU A 116 -25.00 10.41 -1.62
CA LEU A 116 -24.54 11.66 -2.23
C LEU A 116 -25.64 12.72 -2.11
N GLU A 117 -25.27 13.90 -1.61
CA GLU A 117 -26.19 15.02 -1.36
C GLU A 117 -26.03 16.16 -2.39
N GLY A 118 -25.12 15.99 -3.35
CA GLY A 118 -24.65 17.07 -4.21
C GLY A 118 -23.73 18.05 -3.47
N GLU A 119 -23.27 19.07 -4.20
CA GLU A 119 -22.29 20.07 -3.76
C GLU A 119 -21.01 19.47 -3.15
N GLY A 120 -20.60 18.28 -3.57
CA GLY A 120 -19.44 17.59 -3.01
C GLY A 120 -19.66 17.03 -1.59
N LYS A 121 -20.90 17.00 -1.10
CA LYS A 121 -21.28 16.46 0.22
C LYS A 121 -21.80 15.04 0.10
N PHE A 122 -21.56 14.26 1.13
CA PHE A 122 -22.01 12.87 1.22
C PHE A 122 -22.05 12.39 2.67
N GLU A 123 -22.88 11.39 2.92
CA GLU A 123 -22.90 10.60 4.16
C GLU A 123 -22.45 9.16 3.87
N ILE A 124 -21.75 8.54 4.83
CA ILE A 124 -21.32 7.14 4.73
C ILE A 124 -21.73 6.37 5.97
N THR A 125 -22.44 5.27 5.75
CA THR A 125 -22.58 4.19 6.73
C THR A 125 -21.74 3.01 6.27
N GLN A 126 -20.93 2.41 7.16
CA GLN A 126 -20.04 1.31 6.78
C GLN A 126 -19.98 0.21 7.83
N SER A 127 -19.76 -1.02 7.35
CA SER A 127 -19.42 -2.19 8.16
C SER A 127 -18.12 -2.81 7.67
N LYS A 128 -17.33 -3.33 8.60
CA LYS A 128 -16.05 -4.00 8.32
C LYS A 128 -16.13 -5.45 8.76
N TYR A 129 -15.73 -6.35 7.87
CA TYR A 129 -15.70 -7.78 8.11
C TYR A 129 -14.26 -8.25 7.94
N ARG A 130 -13.69 -8.83 9.00
CA ARG A 130 -12.32 -9.34 8.96
C ARG A 130 -12.29 -10.63 8.15
N LEU A 131 -11.33 -10.73 7.24
CA LEU A 131 -11.09 -11.94 6.45
C LEU A 131 -10.10 -12.84 7.21
N SER A 132 -10.43 -14.12 7.37
CA SER A 132 -9.48 -15.11 7.86
C SER A 132 -8.46 -15.46 6.78
N GLU A 133 -7.30 -16.00 7.17
CA GLU A 133 -6.31 -16.48 6.18
C GLU A 133 -6.86 -17.64 5.36
N GLU A 134 -7.68 -18.50 5.96
CA GLU A 134 -8.35 -19.61 5.26
C GLU A 134 -9.25 -19.08 4.14
N GLN A 135 -10.08 -18.07 4.42
CA GLN A 135 -10.97 -17.46 3.41
C GLN A 135 -10.23 -16.87 2.21
N LYS A 136 -8.98 -16.41 2.40
CA LYS A 136 -8.14 -15.86 1.31
C LYS A 136 -7.56 -16.93 0.39
N GLN A 137 -7.52 -18.18 0.85
CA GLN A 137 -6.98 -19.34 0.12
C GLN A 137 -8.08 -20.31 -0.34
N GLU A 138 -9.32 -20.12 0.12
CA GLU A 138 -10.48 -20.88 -0.36
C GLU A 138 -10.83 -20.55 -1.82
N ASP A 139 -11.63 -21.41 -2.44
CA ASP A 139 -12.12 -21.22 -3.81
C ASP A 139 -12.72 -19.83 -4.05
N GLY A 140 -12.38 -19.24 -5.19
CA GLY A 140 -12.81 -17.89 -5.56
C GLY A 140 -14.31 -17.66 -5.48
N GLN A 141 -15.12 -18.64 -5.90
CA GLN A 141 -16.57 -18.50 -5.85
C GLN A 141 -17.07 -18.41 -4.41
N ARG A 142 -16.45 -19.13 -3.46
CA ARG A 142 -16.81 -19.06 -2.05
C ARG A 142 -16.43 -17.73 -1.40
N LEU A 143 -15.30 -17.15 -1.81
CA LEU A 143 -14.92 -15.81 -1.38
C LEU A 143 -15.99 -14.77 -1.79
N PHE A 144 -16.50 -14.85 -3.01
CA PHE A 144 -17.57 -13.97 -3.48
C PHE A 144 -18.94 -14.27 -2.85
N ASP A 145 -19.22 -15.54 -2.52
CA ASP A 145 -20.41 -15.90 -1.74
C ASP A 145 -20.37 -15.25 -0.35
N PHE A 146 -19.23 -15.31 0.34
CA PHE A 146 -19.05 -14.62 1.62
C PHE A 146 -19.23 -13.09 1.48
N CYS A 147 -18.70 -12.48 0.42
CA CYS A 147 -18.91 -11.05 0.15
C CYS A 147 -20.39 -10.72 -0.05
N ALA A 148 -21.13 -11.56 -0.78
CA ALA A 148 -22.56 -11.39 -1.02
C ALA A 148 -23.38 -11.55 0.27
N GLU A 149 -23.02 -12.50 1.14
CA GLU A 149 -23.64 -12.67 2.46
C GLU A 149 -23.44 -11.44 3.36
N CYS A 150 -22.21 -10.91 3.42
CA CYS A 150 -21.90 -9.69 4.17
C CYS A 150 -22.71 -8.50 3.64
N LEU A 151 -22.78 -8.35 2.31
CA LEU A 151 -23.55 -7.30 1.66
C LEU A 151 -25.05 -7.45 1.94
N LYS A 152 -25.59 -8.67 1.89
CA LYS A 152 -27.01 -8.95 2.21
C LYS A 152 -27.35 -8.53 3.63
N ALA A 153 -26.55 -8.95 4.60
CA ALA A 153 -26.76 -8.62 6.01
C ALA A 153 -26.70 -7.09 6.23
N PHE A 154 -25.78 -6.41 5.57
CA PHE A 154 -25.66 -4.96 5.63
C PHE A 154 -26.88 -4.25 5.04
N VAL A 155 -27.34 -4.66 3.86
CA VAL A 155 -28.53 -4.09 3.20
C VAL A 155 -29.78 -4.32 4.03
N ASP A 156 -30.00 -5.54 4.54
CA ASP A 156 -31.17 -5.86 5.37
C ASP A 156 -31.22 -5.01 6.63
N THR A 157 -30.07 -4.76 7.27
CA THR A 157 -29.96 -3.90 8.44
C THR A 157 -30.35 -2.45 8.12
N ASN A 158 -29.92 -1.94 6.95
CA ASN A 158 -30.22 -0.57 6.53
C ASN A 158 -31.64 -0.40 5.97
N ILE A 159 -32.27 -1.48 5.50
CA ILE A 159 -33.72 -1.50 5.21
C ILE A 159 -34.50 -1.45 6.52
N ALA A 160 -34.10 -2.24 7.53
CA ALA A 160 -34.77 -2.27 8.83
C ALA A 160 -34.67 -0.95 9.60
N SER A 161 -33.58 -0.20 9.44
CA SER A 161 -33.41 1.15 10.01
C SER A 161 -34.17 2.25 9.25
N GLY A 162 -34.75 1.93 8.09
CA GLY A 162 -35.50 2.87 7.25
C GLY A 162 -34.63 3.76 6.36
N VAL A 163 -33.32 3.54 6.31
CA VAL A 163 -32.39 4.31 5.45
C VAL A 163 -32.55 3.91 3.98
N ILE A 164 -32.73 2.60 3.72
CA ILE A 164 -32.98 2.06 2.38
C ILE A 164 -34.47 1.74 2.24
N THR A 165 -35.09 2.19 1.16
CA THR A 165 -36.47 1.80 0.84
C THR A 165 -36.51 0.33 0.43
N LYS A 166 -37.42 -0.44 1.04
CA LYS A 166 -37.62 -1.86 0.74
C LYS A 166 -37.84 -2.07 -0.76
N ASP A 167 -37.31 -3.16 -1.30
CA ASP A 167 -37.39 -3.57 -2.71
C ASP A 167 -36.63 -2.67 -3.71
N THR A 168 -35.86 -1.70 -3.22
CA THR A 168 -34.96 -0.90 -4.07
C THR A 168 -33.72 -1.71 -4.42
N VAL A 169 -33.43 -1.84 -5.71
CA VAL A 169 -32.14 -2.38 -6.19
C VAL A 169 -31.13 -1.23 -6.24
N LEU A 170 -30.06 -1.33 -5.44
CA LEU A 170 -29.06 -0.28 -5.35
C LEU A 170 -27.89 -0.50 -6.32
N PRO A 171 -27.40 0.55 -7.01
CA PRO A 171 -26.17 0.47 -7.77
C PRO A 171 -24.98 0.19 -6.84
N LEU A 172 -24.14 -0.77 -7.21
CA LEU A 172 -22.99 -1.24 -6.45
C LEU A 172 -21.69 -0.96 -7.23
N GLY A 173 -20.81 -0.19 -6.62
CA GLY A 173 -19.40 -0.10 -7.00
C GLY A 173 -18.59 -1.21 -6.31
N PHE A 174 -17.92 -2.03 -7.10
CA PHE A 174 -17.02 -3.05 -6.60
C PHE A 174 -15.57 -2.57 -6.68
N THR A 175 -15.01 -2.19 -5.54
CA THR A 175 -13.59 -1.85 -5.40
C THR A 175 -12.80 -3.14 -5.17
N PHE A 176 -12.07 -3.55 -6.20
CA PHE A 176 -11.26 -4.76 -6.21
C PHE A 176 -9.81 -4.39 -6.52
N SER A 177 -9.04 -4.15 -5.46
CA SER A 177 -7.68 -3.62 -5.55
C SER A 177 -6.63 -4.70 -5.87
N TYR A 178 -6.87 -5.44 -6.94
CA TYR A 178 -5.97 -6.43 -7.52
C TYR A 178 -5.84 -6.17 -9.03
N PRO A 179 -4.71 -6.54 -9.65
CA PRO A 179 -4.51 -6.32 -11.08
C PRO A 179 -5.59 -7.02 -11.92
N CYS A 180 -6.38 -6.24 -12.65
CA CYS A 180 -7.42 -6.73 -13.54
C CYS A 180 -7.25 -6.19 -14.96
N SER A 181 -7.54 -7.02 -15.95
CA SER A 181 -7.76 -6.56 -17.32
C SER A 181 -9.23 -6.19 -17.50
N GLN A 182 -9.52 -5.01 -18.02
CA GLN A 182 -10.89 -4.50 -18.21
C GLN A 182 -11.13 -4.13 -19.68
N ASP A 183 -12.27 -4.57 -20.21
CA ASP A 183 -12.78 -4.17 -21.54
C ASP A 183 -13.96 -3.19 -21.44
N ARG A 184 -14.51 -3.06 -20.22
CA ARG A 184 -15.65 -2.21 -19.86
C ARG A 184 -15.62 -1.98 -18.35
N ILE A 185 -16.34 -0.96 -17.88
CA ILE A 185 -16.33 -0.58 -16.46
C ILE A 185 -16.89 -1.68 -15.54
N ASP A 186 -17.82 -2.51 -16.00
CA ASP A 186 -18.47 -3.58 -15.23
C ASP A 186 -17.90 -4.98 -15.59
N HIS A 187 -16.60 -5.03 -15.89
CA HIS A 187 -15.84 -6.23 -16.21
C HIS A 187 -14.46 -6.17 -15.56
N GLY A 188 -13.94 -7.31 -15.13
CA GLY A 188 -12.51 -7.41 -14.87
C GLY A 188 -12.05 -8.85 -14.77
N GLU A 189 -11.16 -9.23 -15.67
CA GLU A 189 -10.46 -10.51 -15.56
C GLU A 189 -9.29 -10.35 -14.59
N LEU A 190 -9.30 -11.12 -13.49
CA LEU A 190 -8.19 -11.09 -12.54
C LEU A 190 -6.92 -11.62 -13.22
N ILE A 191 -5.88 -10.78 -13.32
CA ILE A 191 -4.60 -11.18 -13.92
C ILE A 191 -3.82 -12.06 -12.94
N ARG A 192 -3.71 -11.61 -11.69
CA ARG A 192 -2.96 -12.31 -10.63
C ARG A 192 -3.36 -11.82 -9.24
N TRP A 193 -3.36 -12.71 -8.27
CA TRP A 193 -3.51 -12.34 -6.87
C TRP A 193 -2.26 -11.63 -6.32
N THR A 194 -2.50 -10.75 -5.36
CA THR A 194 -1.50 -10.02 -4.59
C THR A 194 -1.94 -9.95 -3.12
N LYS A 195 -1.17 -9.25 -2.26
CA LYS A 195 -1.57 -8.96 -0.87
C LYS A 195 -1.89 -10.20 -0.01
N GLY A 196 -1.29 -11.35 -0.34
CA GLY A 196 -1.45 -12.62 0.37
C GLY A 196 -2.69 -13.43 -0.01
N PHE A 197 -3.46 -13.02 -1.02
CA PHE A 197 -4.55 -13.82 -1.57
C PHE A 197 -4.02 -14.91 -2.49
N GLY A 198 -4.73 -16.03 -2.55
CA GLY A 198 -4.40 -17.17 -3.39
C GLY A 198 -5.61 -18.03 -3.73
N ALA A 199 -6.80 -17.42 -3.75
CA ALA A 199 -8.07 -18.11 -3.97
C ALA A 199 -8.09 -18.79 -5.36
N PRO A 200 -8.05 -20.13 -5.44
CA PRO A 200 -7.99 -20.84 -6.71
C PRO A 200 -9.25 -20.59 -7.56
N ASN A 201 -9.14 -20.84 -8.86
CA ASN A 201 -10.22 -20.65 -9.85
C ASN A 201 -10.72 -19.20 -9.98
N THR A 202 -9.87 -18.21 -9.67
CA THR A 202 -10.20 -16.79 -9.83
C THR A 202 -9.34 -16.09 -10.88
N GLU A 203 -8.03 -16.38 -10.90
CA GLU A 203 -7.13 -15.82 -11.92
C GLU A 203 -7.59 -16.29 -13.32
N GLY A 204 -7.54 -15.37 -14.30
CA GLY A 204 -8.06 -15.59 -15.65
C GLY A 204 -9.59 -15.59 -15.77
N HIS A 205 -10.33 -15.21 -14.72
CA HIS A 205 -11.79 -15.17 -14.73
C HIS A 205 -12.34 -13.77 -14.45
N ASP A 206 -13.50 -13.45 -15.04
CA ASP A 206 -14.24 -12.21 -14.78
C ASP A 206 -14.83 -12.21 -13.36
N VAL A 207 -14.19 -11.46 -12.45
CA VAL A 207 -14.59 -11.38 -11.04
C VAL A 207 -15.95 -10.72 -10.86
N VAL A 208 -16.36 -9.85 -11.79
CA VAL A 208 -17.70 -9.24 -11.76
C VAL A 208 -18.75 -10.30 -12.07
N ALA A 209 -18.52 -11.15 -13.06
CA ALA A 209 -19.42 -12.26 -13.38
C ALA A 209 -19.53 -13.25 -12.21
N MET A 210 -18.39 -13.62 -11.59
CA MET A 210 -18.37 -14.47 -10.40
C MET A 210 -19.17 -13.86 -9.25
N PHE A 211 -19.01 -12.56 -9.00
CA PHE A 211 -19.70 -11.89 -7.91
C PHE A 211 -21.20 -11.67 -8.21
N ARG A 212 -21.59 -11.37 -9.46
CA ARG A 212 -23.00 -11.31 -9.90
C ARG A 212 -23.74 -12.62 -9.61
N LYS A 213 -23.09 -13.76 -9.86
CA LYS A 213 -23.64 -15.09 -9.53
C LYS A 213 -23.88 -15.25 -8.03
N SER A 214 -22.96 -14.79 -7.18
CA SER A 214 -23.15 -14.78 -5.72
C SER A 214 -24.27 -13.82 -5.28
N LEU A 215 -24.37 -12.61 -5.86
CA LEU A 215 -25.47 -11.68 -5.56
C LEU A 215 -26.84 -12.30 -5.88
N SER A 216 -26.96 -12.98 -7.03
CA SER A 216 -28.19 -13.69 -7.41
C SER A 216 -28.48 -14.87 -6.48
N LYS A 217 -27.46 -15.68 -6.15
CA LYS A 217 -27.60 -16.83 -5.22
C LYS A 217 -28.14 -16.40 -3.85
N HIS A 218 -27.69 -15.25 -3.35
CA HIS A 218 -28.07 -14.74 -2.03
C HIS A 218 -29.22 -13.72 -2.06
N ASN A 219 -29.85 -13.50 -3.23
CA ASN A 219 -30.94 -12.54 -3.43
C ASN A 219 -30.63 -11.14 -2.87
N VAL A 220 -29.43 -10.64 -3.17
CA VAL A 220 -29.01 -9.30 -2.76
C VAL A 220 -29.64 -8.27 -3.70
N PRO A 221 -30.37 -7.25 -3.21
CA PRO A 221 -31.00 -6.23 -4.05
C PRO A 221 -29.96 -5.17 -4.45
N ALA A 222 -28.94 -5.59 -5.19
CA ALA A 222 -27.86 -4.73 -5.66
C ALA A 222 -27.42 -5.14 -7.07
N GLU A 223 -27.03 -4.14 -7.87
CA GLU A 223 -26.54 -4.34 -9.23
C GLU A 223 -25.12 -3.80 -9.36
N ILE A 224 -24.15 -4.64 -9.74
CA ILE A 224 -22.78 -4.18 -9.98
C ILE A 224 -22.77 -3.35 -11.27
N VAL A 225 -22.54 -2.05 -11.12
CA VAL A 225 -22.47 -1.08 -12.22
C VAL A 225 -21.05 -0.70 -12.58
N ALA A 226 -20.09 -0.94 -11.67
CA ALA A 226 -18.68 -0.63 -11.89
C ALA A 226 -17.78 -1.55 -11.07
N LEU A 227 -16.68 -1.98 -11.69
CA LEU A 227 -15.48 -2.49 -11.05
C LEU A 227 -14.41 -1.39 -11.12
N THR A 228 -13.78 -1.11 -9.98
CA THR A 228 -12.72 -0.11 -9.88
C THR A 228 -11.62 -0.60 -8.94
N CYS A 229 -10.50 0.11 -8.90
CA CYS A 229 -9.47 -0.07 -7.88
C CYS A 229 -9.55 1.02 -6.81
N ASP A 230 -8.94 0.79 -5.65
CA ASP A 230 -8.82 1.77 -4.57
C ASP A 230 -8.30 3.13 -5.03
N THR A 231 -7.33 3.13 -5.92
CA THR A 231 -6.60 4.32 -6.35
C THR A 231 -7.47 5.20 -7.25
N THR A 232 -8.20 4.58 -8.19
CA THR A 232 -9.19 5.27 -9.04
C THR A 232 -10.38 5.76 -8.22
N GLY A 233 -10.88 4.94 -7.29
CA GLY A 233 -11.92 5.36 -6.35
C GLY A 233 -11.49 6.57 -5.52
N THR A 234 -10.23 6.59 -5.06
CA THR A 234 -9.65 7.72 -4.32
C THR A 234 -9.59 8.99 -5.16
N LEU A 235 -9.20 8.89 -6.44
CA LEU A 235 -9.18 10.02 -7.38
C LEU A 235 -10.57 10.64 -7.53
N ILE A 236 -11.56 9.83 -7.86
CA ILE A 236 -12.92 10.31 -8.16
C ILE A 236 -13.60 10.84 -6.89
N ALA A 237 -13.50 10.12 -5.77
CA ALA A 237 -14.08 10.56 -4.50
C ALA A 237 -13.45 11.87 -4.00
N SER A 238 -12.12 12.02 -4.14
CA SER A 238 -11.43 13.25 -3.74
C SER A 238 -11.76 14.42 -4.65
N HIS A 239 -11.96 14.18 -5.96
CA HIS A 239 -12.39 15.23 -6.89
C HIS A 239 -13.82 15.69 -6.63
N TYR A 240 -14.73 14.77 -6.29
CA TYR A 240 -16.12 15.10 -5.95
C TYR A 240 -16.20 16.14 -4.81
N VAL A 241 -15.34 16.01 -3.79
CA VAL A 241 -15.25 16.97 -2.67
C VAL A 241 -14.44 18.21 -3.03
N ASN A 242 -13.32 18.03 -3.73
CA ASN A 242 -12.40 19.09 -4.10
C ASN A 242 -12.07 19.05 -5.60
N PRO A 243 -12.70 19.92 -6.42
CA PRO A 243 -12.49 19.96 -7.87
C PRO A 243 -11.06 20.32 -8.31
N LYS A 244 -10.14 20.64 -7.37
CA LYS A 244 -8.72 20.84 -7.67
C LYS A 244 -7.92 19.54 -7.68
N THR A 245 -8.47 18.43 -7.22
CA THR A 245 -7.80 17.12 -7.25
C THR A 245 -7.53 16.71 -8.69
N ARG A 246 -6.30 16.31 -9.01
CA ARG A 246 -5.88 15.85 -10.34
C ARG A 246 -5.21 14.49 -10.35
N ILE A 247 -4.61 14.10 -9.23
CA ILE A 247 -3.90 12.85 -9.04
C ILE A 247 -4.28 12.31 -7.67
N ALA A 248 -4.46 11.00 -7.58
CA ALA A 248 -4.51 10.27 -6.33
C ALA A 248 -3.30 9.36 -6.23
N CYS A 249 -2.67 9.34 -5.06
CA CYS A 249 -1.56 8.45 -4.74
C CYS A 249 -1.92 7.63 -3.51
N ILE A 250 -1.71 6.32 -3.58
CA ILE A 250 -1.82 5.42 -2.45
C ILE A 250 -0.41 5.11 -1.96
N PHE A 251 -0.18 5.35 -0.67
CA PHE A 251 1.04 5.01 0.03
C PHE A 251 0.70 4.19 1.28
N GLY A 252 0.85 2.87 1.21
CA GLY A 252 0.45 1.96 2.27
C GLY A 252 1.26 0.66 2.24
N THR A 253 0.57 -0.48 2.26
CA THR A 253 1.21 -1.81 2.08
C THR A 253 1.84 -1.96 0.69
N GLY A 254 1.34 -1.23 -0.30
CA GLY A 254 1.95 -1.02 -1.61
C GLY A 254 1.87 0.45 -1.99
N CYS A 255 2.27 0.77 -3.21
CA CYS A 255 2.14 2.12 -3.76
C CYS A 255 1.43 2.09 -5.11
N ASN A 256 0.57 3.07 -5.36
CA ASN A 256 -0.08 3.21 -6.66
C ASN A 256 -0.49 4.67 -6.92
N ALA A 257 -0.77 5.02 -8.17
CA ALA A 257 -1.41 6.28 -8.52
C ALA A 257 -2.46 6.14 -9.62
N ALA A 258 -3.38 7.09 -9.61
CA ALA A 258 -4.36 7.27 -10.67
C ALA A 258 -4.52 8.75 -10.99
N TYR A 259 -4.73 9.04 -12.27
CA TYR A 259 -4.99 10.39 -12.77
C TYR A 259 -5.93 10.31 -14.00
N MET A 260 -6.34 11.46 -14.51
CA MET A 260 -7.17 11.55 -15.71
C MET A 260 -6.31 11.84 -16.93
N GLU A 261 -6.45 11.03 -17.97
CA GLU A 261 -5.70 11.16 -19.22
C GLU A 261 -6.65 11.44 -20.40
N ARG A 262 -6.16 12.14 -21.43
CA ARG A 262 -6.87 12.32 -22.70
C ARG A 262 -6.80 11.05 -23.53
N VAL A 263 -7.95 10.61 -24.05
CA VAL A 263 -8.04 9.41 -24.89
C VAL A 263 -7.12 9.48 -26.11
N GLY A 264 -6.95 10.68 -26.70
CA GLY A 264 -6.02 10.89 -27.82
C GLY A 264 -4.56 10.56 -27.51
N ASP A 265 -4.18 10.59 -26.23
CA ASP A 265 -2.82 10.32 -25.75
C ASP A 265 -2.64 8.85 -25.30
N ILE A 266 -3.61 7.96 -25.62
CA ILE A 266 -3.60 6.54 -25.26
C ILE A 266 -3.66 5.66 -26.53
N PRO A 267 -2.54 5.50 -27.28
CA PRO A 267 -2.54 4.76 -28.54
C PRO A 267 -3.05 3.32 -28.44
N LYS A 268 -2.86 2.63 -27.31
CA LYS A 268 -3.25 1.22 -27.17
C LYS A 268 -4.76 0.97 -27.20
N ILE A 269 -5.59 2.01 -26.98
CA ILE A 269 -7.06 1.91 -27.05
C ILE A 269 -7.65 2.60 -28.30
N ALA A 270 -6.82 3.01 -29.26
CA ALA A 270 -7.27 3.74 -30.45
C ALA A 270 -8.32 2.97 -31.27
N ASN A 271 -8.30 1.63 -31.20
CA ASN A 271 -9.28 0.75 -31.85
C ASN A 271 -10.70 0.85 -31.28
N LEU A 272 -10.88 1.42 -30.08
CA LEU A 272 -12.19 1.59 -29.45
C LEU A 272 -13.00 2.75 -30.03
N ASN A 273 -12.38 3.60 -30.88
CA ASN A 273 -13.03 4.76 -31.53
C ASN A 273 -13.75 5.71 -30.55
N ILE A 274 -13.16 5.91 -29.36
CA ILE A 274 -13.62 6.89 -28.38
C ILE A 274 -13.15 8.28 -28.86
N ASP A 275 -13.93 9.32 -28.57
CA ASP A 275 -13.57 10.72 -28.86
C ASP A 275 -12.18 11.04 -28.27
N ALA A 276 -11.28 11.57 -29.09
CA ALA A 276 -9.90 11.88 -28.71
C ALA A 276 -9.82 12.99 -27.65
N ASP A 277 -10.83 13.87 -27.58
CA ASP A 277 -10.94 14.91 -26.56
C ASP A 277 -11.58 14.42 -25.26
N ALA A 278 -12.11 13.19 -25.24
CA ALA A 278 -12.62 12.60 -24.01
C ALA A 278 -11.48 12.32 -23.02
N GLU A 279 -11.83 12.38 -21.75
CA GLU A 279 -10.94 12.08 -20.63
C GLU A 279 -11.32 10.72 -20.02
N ILE A 280 -10.32 9.90 -19.67
CA ILE A 280 -10.48 8.61 -19.02
C ILE A 280 -9.50 8.47 -17.86
N ALA A 281 -9.97 7.98 -16.72
CA ALA A 281 -9.09 7.76 -15.58
C ALA A 281 -8.17 6.55 -15.85
N ILE A 282 -6.89 6.72 -15.52
CA ILE A 282 -5.85 5.70 -15.66
C ILE A 282 -5.42 5.25 -14.28
N ASN A 283 -5.43 3.94 -14.07
CA ASN A 283 -4.75 3.29 -12.96
C ASN A 283 -3.33 2.95 -13.40
N CYS A 284 -2.33 3.63 -12.85
CA CYS A 284 -0.95 3.49 -13.33
C CYS A 284 -0.39 2.09 -13.04
N GLU A 285 -0.70 1.51 -11.88
CA GLU A 285 0.00 0.34 -11.32
C GLU A 285 1.53 0.57 -11.28
N TRP A 286 1.91 1.78 -10.84
CA TRP A 286 3.29 2.28 -10.93
C TRP A 286 4.29 1.60 -9.99
N GLY A 287 3.82 0.69 -9.13
CA GLY A 287 4.66 -0.06 -8.21
C GLY A 287 5.69 -0.93 -8.92
N ALA A 288 5.42 -1.28 -10.18
CA ALA A 288 6.31 -2.04 -11.05
C ALA A 288 7.41 -1.20 -11.72
N PHE A 289 7.42 0.13 -11.57
CA PHE A 289 8.45 0.95 -12.21
C PHE A 289 9.87 0.46 -11.87
N ASP A 290 10.72 0.35 -12.90
CA ASP A 290 12.10 -0.14 -12.83
C ASP A 290 12.28 -1.61 -12.37
N SER A 291 11.23 -2.43 -12.51
CA SER A 291 11.32 -3.88 -12.33
C SER A 291 12.19 -4.57 -13.40
N PHE A 292 12.69 -5.75 -13.04
CA PHE A 292 13.55 -6.64 -13.83
C PHE A 292 14.96 -6.12 -14.13
N VAL A 293 15.09 -4.93 -14.74
CA VAL A 293 16.37 -4.40 -15.23
C VAL A 293 17.05 -3.50 -14.20
N HIS A 294 16.27 -2.79 -13.38
CA HIS A 294 16.76 -2.01 -12.24
C HIS A 294 17.82 -0.95 -12.59
N GLU A 295 17.55 -0.12 -13.59
CA GLU A 295 18.52 0.85 -14.12
C GLU A 295 18.40 2.23 -13.45
N ASN A 296 17.20 2.58 -12.99
CA ASN A 296 16.83 3.94 -12.66
C ASN A 296 16.81 4.22 -11.16
N LEU A 297 16.36 3.26 -10.35
CA LEU A 297 16.23 3.43 -8.93
C LEU A 297 17.56 3.14 -8.21
N PRO A 298 17.92 3.91 -7.17
CA PRO A 298 19.18 3.77 -6.44
C PRO A 298 19.12 2.59 -5.46
N ARG A 299 19.11 1.36 -5.98
CA ARG A 299 19.02 0.16 -5.14
C ARG A 299 20.26 0.00 -4.28
N THR A 300 20.04 -0.25 -2.99
CA THR A 300 21.07 -0.67 -2.05
C THR A 300 21.12 -2.19 -1.98
N LYS A 301 22.15 -2.73 -1.30
CA LYS A 301 22.22 -4.16 -1.01
C LYS A 301 21.05 -4.67 -0.15
N TYR A 302 20.43 -3.80 0.66
CA TYR A 302 19.29 -4.16 1.49
C TYR A 302 18.03 -4.35 0.63
N ASP A 303 17.81 -3.45 -0.34
CA ASP A 303 16.71 -3.59 -1.30
C ASP A 303 16.87 -4.85 -2.15
N ALA A 304 18.10 -5.25 -2.48
CA ALA A 304 18.37 -6.50 -3.18
C ALA A 304 17.99 -7.73 -2.34
N ILE A 305 18.36 -7.77 -1.06
CA ILE A 305 18.00 -8.86 -0.14
C ILE A 305 16.48 -8.97 0.01
N ILE A 306 15.79 -7.85 0.19
CA ILE A 306 14.33 -7.84 0.35
C ILE A 306 13.63 -8.34 -0.90
N ASP A 307 14.08 -7.90 -2.07
CA ASP A 307 13.54 -8.31 -3.37
C ASP A 307 13.73 -9.82 -3.61
N GLU A 308 14.95 -10.34 -3.40
CA GLU A 308 15.28 -11.77 -3.52
C GLU A 308 14.46 -12.66 -2.58
N GLN A 309 14.11 -12.16 -1.39
CA GLN A 309 13.31 -12.88 -0.39
C GLN A 309 11.81 -12.61 -0.51
N SER A 310 11.39 -11.78 -1.46
CA SER A 310 10.00 -11.47 -1.69
C SER A 310 9.28 -12.65 -2.36
N ASN A 311 7.95 -12.59 -2.40
CA ASN A 311 7.16 -13.60 -3.10
C ASN A 311 7.38 -13.58 -4.63
N LYS A 312 7.89 -12.47 -5.18
CA LYS A 312 8.09 -12.27 -6.63
C LYS A 312 9.38 -11.48 -6.89
N PRO A 313 10.56 -12.13 -6.77
CA PRO A 313 11.83 -11.46 -7.00
C PRO A 313 11.92 -10.79 -8.37
N GLY A 314 12.40 -9.54 -8.39
CA GLY A 314 12.54 -8.70 -9.58
C GLY A 314 11.29 -7.89 -9.94
N GLU A 315 10.13 -8.16 -9.33
CA GLU A 315 8.88 -7.43 -9.56
C GLU A 315 8.63 -6.34 -8.48
N GLN A 316 7.73 -5.40 -8.77
CA GLN A 316 7.35 -4.30 -7.88
C GLN A 316 8.54 -3.47 -7.32
N ALA A 317 9.55 -3.19 -8.15
CA ALA A 317 10.79 -2.56 -7.69
C ALA A 317 10.56 -1.18 -7.04
N PHE A 318 9.61 -0.40 -7.57
CA PHE A 318 9.24 0.88 -6.98
C PHE A 318 8.65 0.69 -5.59
N GLU A 319 7.84 -0.34 -5.32
CA GLU A 319 7.32 -0.58 -3.96
C GLU A 319 8.41 -0.95 -2.94
N VAL A 320 9.42 -1.72 -3.36
CA VAL A 320 10.42 -2.30 -2.46
C VAL A 320 11.50 -1.29 -2.06
N ILE A 321 11.73 -0.25 -2.88
CA ILE A 321 12.84 0.67 -2.69
C ILE A 321 12.52 1.76 -1.67
N THR A 322 13.52 2.06 -0.83
CA THR A 322 13.45 3.13 0.16
C THR A 322 14.58 4.13 -0.05
N THR A 323 14.22 5.40 -0.17
CA THR A 323 15.18 6.51 -0.24
C THR A 323 14.77 7.64 0.68
N LEU A 324 15.76 8.36 1.23
CA LEU A 324 15.54 9.58 2.01
C LEU A 324 15.71 10.79 1.10
N GLY A 325 14.68 11.65 1.06
CA GLY A 325 14.77 12.96 0.43
C GLY A 325 15.47 13.96 1.36
N ASP A 326 16.45 14.71 0.85
CA ASP A 326 17.07 15.81 1.59
C ASP A 326 16.03 16.90 1.92
N ASP A 327 15.81 17.17 3.21
CA ASP A 327 15.78 18.57 3.67
C ASP A 327 16.21 18.66 5.14
N LEU A 328 17.45 19.10 5.39
CA LEU A 328 17.93 19.39 6.73
C LEU A 328 18.57 20.79 6.88
N SER A 329 18.37 21.75 5.96
CA SER A 329 19.01 23.08 6.21
C SER A 329 18.57 24.35 5.46
N LYS A 330 17.54 24.41 4.60
CA LYS A 330 17.33 25.65 3.79
C LYS A 330 15.94 26.31 3.90
N PRO A 331 15.81 27.49 4.55
CA PRO A 331 14.53 28.18 4.72
C PRO A 331 13.91 28.82 3.47
N ASP A 332 14.64 29.00 2.36
CA ASP A 332 14.32 30.06 1.38
C ASP A 332 14.00 29.63 -0.07
N ARG A 333 13.33 28.49 -0.29
CA ARG A 333 12.75 28.21 -1.63
C ARG A 333 11.28 27.80 -1.53
N LEU A 334 10.41 28.74 -1.87
CA LEU A 334 8.95 28.62 -1.74
C LEU A 334 8.28 27.82 -2.88
N ASP A 335 8.98 27.50 -3.98
CA ASP A 335 8.32 26.94 -5.18
C ASP A 335 8.33 25.41 -5.31
N ALA A 336 8.94 24.66 -4.38
CA ALA A 336 8.95 23.19 -4.40
C ALA A 336 8.20 22.53 -3.22
N ARG A 337 7.53 23.33 -2.38
CA ARG A 337 6.94 22.86 -1.11
C ARG A 337 5.64 22.05 -1.26
N LEU A 338 5.09 21.90 -2.46
CA LEU A 338 3.82 21.19 -2.66
C LEU A 338 3.96 19.70 -3.04
N ILE A 339 5.18 19.20 -3.28
CA ILE A 339 5.39 17.80 -3.69
C ILE A 339 6.47 17.09 -2.84
N VAL A 340 7.31 17.81 -2.11
CA VAL A 340 8.55 17.24 -1.52
C VAL A 340 8.52 16.89 -0.02
N PRO A 341 7.75 17.54 0.89
CA PRO A 341 7.85 17.20 2.32
C PRO A 341 7.37 15.78 2.66
N ASP A 342 6.40 15.26 1.90
CA ASP A 342 5.83 13.92 2.13
C ASP A 342 6.60 12.80 1.41
N LEU A 343 7.58 13.14 0.55
CA LEU A 343 8.48 12.17 -0.09
C LEU A 343 9.62 11.71 0.84
N GLN A 344 9.70 12.26 2.07
CA GLN A 344 10.71 11.87 3.08
C GLN A 344 10.57 10.45 3.60
N LYS A 345 9.46 9.78 3.30
CA LYS A 345 9.24 8.36 3.59
C LYS A 345 8.51 7.81 2.39
N LEU A 346 9.09 6.96 1.55
CA LEU A 346 8.34 6.23 0.54
C LEU A 346 9.26 5.22 -0.15
N ILE A 347 8.78 4.04 -0.53
CA ILE A 347 7.57 3.94 -1.37
C ILE A 347 6.45 3.02 -0.82
N SER A 348 6.77 1.87 -0.19
CA SER A 348 5.78 1.09 0.58
C SER A 348 6.18 1.02 2.05
N GLY A 349 5.20 1.25 2.94
CA GLY A 349 5.42 1.15 4.38
C GLY A 349 5.90 -0.24 4.80
N ARG A 350 5.53 -1.29 4.06
CA ARG A 350 5.84 -2.69 4.38
C ARG A 350 7.34 -2.97 4.53
N TYR A 351 8.20 -2.33 3.73
CA TYR A 351 9.61 -2.68 3.62
C TYR A 351 10.54 -1.81 4.46
N LEU A 352 10.07 -0.64 4.93
CA LEU A 352 10.87 0.29 5.73
C LEU A 352 11.44 -0.36 7.00
N GLY A 353 10.60 -1.14 7.70
CA GLY A 353 11.02 -1.87 8.90
C GLY A 353 12.05 -2.95 8.61
N GLU A 354 11.95 -3.62 7.47
CA GLU A 354 12.87 -4.68 7.09
C GLU A 354 14.25 -4.14 6.69
N ILE A 355 14.31 -2.99 6.01
CA ILE A 355 15.59 -2.31 5.72
C ILE A 355 16.29 -1.93 7.02
N LEU A 356 15.55 -1.34 7.98
CA LEU A 356 16.11 -1.01 9.28
C LEU A 356 16.63 -2.27 10.00
N ARG A 357 15.85 -3.36 9.99
CA ARG A 357 16.25 -4.63 10.58
C ARG A 357 17.56 -5.14 9.98
N LEU A 358 17.68 -5.15 8.65
CA LEU A 358 18.88 -5.61 7.94
C LEU A 358 20.10 -4.75 8.27
N ILE A 359 19.93 -3.42 8.35
CA ILE A 359 20.99 -2.50 8.78
C ILE A 359 21.42 -2.81 10.22
N ILE A 360 20.46 -3.04 11.13
CA ILE A 360 20.76 -3.39 12.52
C ILE A 360 21.51 -4.73 12.59
N CYS A 361 21.09 -5.74 11.83
CA CYS A 361 21.80 -7.02 11.73
C CYS A 361 23.25 -6.84 11.28
N GLU A 362 23.50 -6.07 10.22
CA GLU A 362 24.87 -5.75 9.78
C GLU A 362 25.68 -5.04 10.86
N LEU A 363 25.09 -4.07 11.55
CA LEU A 363 25.79 -3.37 12.64
C LEU A 363 26.06 -4.27 13.84
N ILE A 364 25.26 -5.31 14.07
CA ILE A 364 25.55 -6.34 15.09
C ILE A 364 26.71 -7.20 14.62
N ASP A 365 26.68 -7.70 13.38
CA ASP A 365 27.73 -8.54 12.83
C ASP A 365 29.09 -7.81 12.80
N ASP A 366 29.09 -6.51 12.54
CA ASP A 366 30.27 -5.62 12.62
C ASP A 366 30.73 -5.34 14.07
N GLY A 367 30.00 -5.82 15.09
CA GLY A 367 30.28 -5.59 16.51
C GLY A 367 29.97 -4.17 17.01
N VAL A 368 29.28 -3.37 16.21
CA VAL A 368 28.93 -1.97 16.49
C VAL A 368 27.76 -1.89 17.47
N LEU A 369 26.73 -2.71 17.24
CA LEU A 369 25.56 -2.84 18.11
C LEU A 369 25.60 -4.15 18.90
N PHE A 370 25.03 -4.09 20.11
CA PHE A 370 24.87 -5.24 21.03
C PHE A 370 26.14 -6.08 21.25
N LEU A 371 27.32 -5.50 21.09
CA LEU A 371 28.62 -6.18 21.24
C LEU A 371 28.76 -7.40 20.30
N GLY A 372 28.07 -7.40 19.16
CA GLY A 372 28.00 -8.55 18.24
C GLY A 372 27.28 -9.78 18.81
N GLN A 373 26.50 -9.61 19.88
CA GLN A 373 25.67 -10.69 20.38
C GLN A 373 24.48 -10.91 19.47
N ASN A 374 24.38 -12.13 18.95
CA ASN A 374 23.23 -12.56 18.18
C ASN A 374 21.95 -12.39 19.03
N THR A 375 20.96 -11.72 18.45
CA THR A 375 19.63 -11.58 19.02
C THR A 375 18.63 -12.28 18.11
N TYR A 376 18.26 -13.50 18.49
CA TYR A 376 17.36 -14.37 17.72
C TYR A 376 16.05 -13.70 17.25
N LYS A 377 15.61 -12.63 17.94
CA LYS A 377 14.42 -11.86 17.56
C LYS A 377 14.65 -10.94 16.35
N LEU A 378 15.85 -10.35 16.22
CA LEU A 378 16.21 -9.46 15.12
C LEU A 378 16.53 -10.25 13.84
N GLU A 379 16.87 -11.53 13.96
CA GLU A 379 17.08 -12.40 12.81
C GLU A 379 15.78 -12.80 12.10
N ILE A 380 14.64 -12.66 12.75
CA ILE A 380 13.33 -12.97 12.17
C ILE A 380 13.00 -11.90 11.13
N PRO A 381 12.85 -12.25 9.84
CA PRO A 381 12.45 -11.31 8.79
C PRO A 381 11.11 -10.64 9.13
N TYR A 382 10.99 -9.36 8.80
CA TYR A 382 9.81 -8.52 9.05
C TYR A 382 9.41 -8.40 10.53
N SER A 383 10.35 -8.61 11.46
CA SER A 383 10.13 -8.40 12.89
C SER A 383 9.94 -6.93 13.30
N PHE A 384 10.37 -5.99 12.46
CA PHE A 384 10.05 -4.58 12.58
C PHE A 384 8.95 -4.22 11.60
N ASP A 385 7.81 -3.79 12.13
CA ASP A 385 6.78 -3.11 11.36
C ASP A 385 7.12 -1.61 11.17
N THR A 386 6.41 -0.96 10.24
CA THR A 386 6.50 0.48 10.00
C THR A 386 6.06 1.32 11.21
N ALA A 387 5.24 0.75 12.10
CA ALA A 387 4.75 1.45 13.27
C ALA A 387 5.89 1.68 14.28
N PHE A 388 6.85 0.75 14.41
CA PHE A 388 8.06 0.94 15.20
C PHE A 388 8.86 2.16 14.71
N LEU A 389 9.07 2.30 13.40
CA LEU A 389 9.79 3.45 12.83
C LEU A 389 9.03 4.75 13.12
N SER A 390 7.71 4.73 12.92
CA SER A 390 6.86 5.89 13.20
C SER A 390 6.87 6.29 14.68
N LEU A 391 7.11 5.36 15.61
CA LEU A 391 7.26 5.62 17.03
C LEU A 391 8.66 6.17 17.38
N MET A 392 9.70 5.79 16.64
CA MET A 392 11.08 6.26 16.87
C MET A 392 11.30 7.71 16.44
N GLU A 393 10.55 8.20 15.46
CA GLU A 393 10.67 9.57 14.94
C GLU A 393 9.81 10.60 15.69
N ARG A 394 8.97 10.16 16.64
CA ARG A 394 8.20 11.04 17.53
C ARG A 394 9.00 11.40 18.77
#